data_AF-A0A9W9RK53-F1
#
_entry.id   AF-A0A9W9RK53-F1
#
_cell.length_a   1.000
_cell.length_b   1.000
_cell.length_c   1.000
_cell.angle_alpha   90.00
_cell.angle_beta   90.00
_cell.angle_gamma   90.00
#
_symmetry.space_group_name_H-M   'P 1'
#
loop_
_entity.id
_entity.type
_entity.pdbx_description
1 polymer ?
#
loop_
_entity_poly.entity_id
_entity_poly.type
_entity_poly.pdbx_seq_one_letter_code
_entity_poly.pdbx_strand_id
1 'polypeptide(L)'
;MAAHHASRVKIPPAILENKLSLARRLPELSEPQLRECLDHTIRDNCDIRHFYDVMLNAISSNKVYLVKELLRYKLPISPIYILEAINAKAKDILASFFDNGWDINTLMSGMEPPILTYADLLTVSLLLYRSGDIRIGQLIYNAIHRKSDTLKVVEILINRGAPFNSLLYQDHQYSQNMFPFMTKTPLHTVVALS
;
A
#
# COMPACT_ATOMS: atom_id res chain seq x y z
N MET A 1 -16.31 25.21 32.34
CA MET A 1 -16.53 23.81 31.90
C MET A 1 -16.57 23.82 30.37
N ALA A 2 -15.76 23.12 29.59
CA ALA A 2 -14.59 22.29 29.81
C ALA A 2 -13.73 22.41 28.54
N ALA A 3 -12.43 22.61 28.68
CA ALA A 3 -11.50 22.62 27.56
C ALA A 3 -11.19 21.18 27.14
N HIS A 4 -11.48 20.82 25.89
CA HIS A 4 -11.09 19.54 25.33
C HIS A 4 -9.58 19.54 25.08
N HIS A 5 -8.86 18.84 25.94
CA HIS A 5 -7.46 18.46 25.78
C HIS A 5 -7.28 17.64 24.50
N ALA A 6 -6.81 18.28 23.42
CA ALA A 6 -6.11 17.57 22.36
C ALA A 6 -4.74 17.17 22.93
N SER A 7 -4.60 15.90 23.32
CA SER A 7 -3.31 15.30 23.69
C SER A 7 -2.40 15.29 22.46
N ARG A 8 -1.66 16.39 22.25
CA ARG A 8 -0.49 16.39 21.37
C ARG A 8 0.55 15.52 22.07
N VAL A 9 0.70 14.28 21.61
CA VAL A 9 1.83 13.43 21.97
C VAL A 9 3.10 14.23 21.68
N LYS A 10 3.73 14.76 22.74
CA LYS A 10 5.03 15.44 22.63
C LYS A 10 6.05 14.37 22.29
N ILE A 11 6.48 14.34 21.03
CA ILE A 11 7.60 13.51 20.59
C ILE A 11 8.82 13.95 21.42
N PRO A 12 9.47 13.05 22.18
CA PRO A 12 10.66 13.37 22.95
C PRO A 12 11.75 14.02 22.09
N PRO A 13 12.49 15.03 22.59
CA PRO A 13 13.51 15.75 21.83
C PRO A 13 14.57 14.83 21.22
N ALA A 14 14.95 13.76 21.93
CA ALA A 14 15.89 12.76 21.43
C ALA A 14 15.39 12.04 20.15
N ILE A 15 14.08 11.81 20.04
CA ILE A 15 13.48 11.20 18.85
C ILE A 15 13.51 12.16 17.66
N LEU A 16 13.31 13.46 17.91
CA LEU A 16 13.36 14.49 16.87
C LEU A 16 14.80 14.67 16.34
N GLU A 17 15.80 14.69 17.23
CA GLU A 17 17.22 14.75 16.87
C GLU A 17 17.67 13.48 16.12
N ASN A 18 17.23 12.29 16.57
CA ASN A 18 17.50 11.03 15.87
C ASN A 18 16.81 10.99 14.49
N LYS A 19 15.57 11.49 14.37
CA LYS A 19 14.87 11.65 13.09
C LYS A 19 15.60 12.58 12.13
N LEU A 20 15.96 13.77 12.57
CA LEU A 20 16.58 14.81 11.75
C LEU A 20 18.00 14.41 11.34
N SER A 21 18.74 13.74 12.22
CA SER A 21 20.08 13.23 11.90
C SER A 21 20.03 12.05 10.92
N LEU A 22 19.11 11.11 11.05
CA LEU A 22 18.92 10.02 10.07
C LEU A 22 18.47 10.56 8.72
N ALA A 23 17.47 11.46 8.69
CA ALA A 23 16.97 12.03 7.43
C ALA A 23 18.06 12.78 6.65
N ARG A 24 18.98 13.48 7.33
CA ARG A 24 20.11 14.16 6.69
C ARG A 24 21.21 13.21 6.21
N ARG A 25 21.46 12.12 6.94
CA ARG A 25 22.54 11.15 6.66
C ARG A 25 22.13 10.03 5.71
N LEU A 26 20.81 9.85 5.52
CA LEU A 26 20.20 8.83 4.65
C LEU A 26 20.85 8.63 3.27
N PRO A 27 21.29 9.68 2.56
CA PRO A 27 21.91 9.51 1.24
C PRO A 27 23.31 8.88 1.30
N GLU A 28 24.00 9.00 2.44
CA GLU A 28 25.43 8.69 2.61
C GLU A 28 25.69 7.49 3.52
N LEU A 29 24.67 7.01 4.24
CA LEU A 29 24.80 5.86 5.13
C LEU A 29 24.95 4.55 4.34
N SER A 30 26.02 3.82 4.64
CA SER A 30 26.15 2.41 4.26
C SER A 30 25.17 1.54 5.04
N GLU A 31 24.84 0.35 4.51
CA GLU A 31 23.93 -0.60 5.15
C GLU A 31 24.31 -0.94 6.62
N PRO A 32 25.59 -1.16 6.99
CA PRO A 32 25.97 -1.41 8.37
C PRO A 32 25.68 -0.23 9.30
N GLN A 33 25.96 1.00 8.85
CA GLN A 33 25.76 2.21 9.65
C GLN A 33 24.27 2.50 9.88
N LEU A 34 23.44 2.17 8.88
CA LEU A 34 21.99 2.26 9.01
C LEU A 34 21.47 1.27 10.06
N ARG A 35 21.92 0.00 10.00
CA ARG A 35 21.52 -1.04 10.96
C ARG A 35 21.87 -0.62 12.39
N GLU A 36 23.11 -0.22 12.62
CA GLU A 36 23.58 0.23 13.93
C GLU A 36 22.74 1.42 14.44
N CYS A 37 22.41 2.37 13.57
CA CYS A 37 21.59 3.51 13.94
C CYS A 37 20.14 3.12 14.30
N LEU A 38 19.54 2.21 13.55
CA LEU A 38 18.20 1.68 13.84
C LEU A 38 18.17 0.86 15.13
N ASP A 39 19.17 -0.01 15.34
CA ASP A 39 19.33 -0.81 16.56
C ASP A 39 19.42 0.07 17.80
N HIS A 40 20.26 1.11 17.74
CA HIS A 40 20.36 2.11 18.81
C HIS A 40 19.03 2.80 19.07
N THR A 41 18.33 3.23 18.02
CA THR A 41 17.09 3.98 18.17
C THR A 41 15.98 3.11 18.77
N ILE A 42 15.89 1.84 18.38
CA ILE A 42 14.90 0.90 18.93
C ILE A 42 15.24 0.58 20.40
N ARG A 43 16.52 0.39 20.73
CA ARG A 43 16.98 0.18 22.11
C ARG A 43 16.59 1.34 23.03
N ASP A 44 16.61 2.56 22.51
CA ASP A 44 16.19 3.77 23.22
C ASP A 44 14.65 3.91 23.29
N ASN A 45 13.90 2.83 23.06
CA ASN A 45 12.45 2.70 23.12
C ASN A 45 11.70 3.64 22.15
N CYS A 46 12.35 3.98 21.04
CA CYS A 46 11.77 4.78 19.99
C CYS A 46 10.88 3.90 19.10
N ASP A 47 9.60 4.26 18.98
CA ASP A 47 8.66 3.51 18.16
C ASP A 47 9.06 3.59 16.68
N ILE A 48 9.19 2.43 16.02
CA ILE A 48 9.55 2.31 14.60
C ILE A 48 8.61 3.14 13.70
N ARG A 49 7.35 3.34 14.10
CA ARG A 49 6.36 4.15 13.36
C ARG A 49 6.80 5.61 13.17
N HIS A 50 7.71 6.10 14.00
CA HIS A 50 8.28 7.43 13.80
C HIS A 50 9.07 7.53 12.49
N PHE A 51 9.59 6.43 11.92
CA PHE A 51 10.37 6.46 10.69
C PHE A 51 9.54 6.59 9.39
N TYR A 52 8.28 7.01 9.47
CA TYR A 52 7.42 7.15 8.29
C TYR A 52 8.00 8.12 7.23
N ASP A 53 8.55 9.27 7.64
CA ASP A 53 9.19 10.24 6.74
C ASP A 53 10.42 9.62 6.04
N VAL A 54 11.18 8.81 6.80
CA VAL A 54 12.38 8.14 6.32
C VAL A 54 12.02 7.07 5.28
N MET A 55 10.95 6.31 5.53
CA MET A 55 10.40 5.36 4.57
C MET A 55 9.96 6.07 3.28
N LEU A 56 9.19 7.16 3.38
CA LEU A 56 8.74 7.92 2.21
C LEU A 56 9.94 8.44 1.39
N ASN A 57 10.92 9.08 2.03
CA ASN A 57 12.12 9.56 1.35
C ASN A 57 12.92 8.43 0.69
N ALA A 58 13.00 7.26 1.34
CA ALA A 58 13.66 6.08 0.79
C ALA A 58 12.95 5.59 -0.48
N ILE A 59 11.61 5.59 -0.49
CA ILE A 59 10.79 5.20 -1.63
C ILE A 59 10.97 6.18 -2.78
N SER A 60 10.79 7.48 -2.54
CA SER A 60 10.93 8.52 -3.58
C SER A 60 12.34 8.56 -4.16
N SER A 61 13.36 8.18 -3.37
CA SER A 61 14.76 8.09 -3.80
C SER A 61 15.17 6.70 -4.32
N ASN A 62 14.21 5.78 -4.48
CA ASN A 62 14.41 4.38 -4.90
C ASN A 62 15.52 3.63 -4.14
N LYS A 63 15.66 3.88 -2.83
CA LYS A 63 16.64 3.24 -1.95
C LYS A 63 16.10 1.91 -1.42
N VAL A 64 16.06 0.90 -2.29
CA VAL A 64 15.48 -0.43 -2.02
C VAL A 64 16.03 -1.07 -0.73
N TYR A 65 17.34 -1.01 -0.51
CA TYR A 65 17.98 -1.62 0.66
C TYR A 65 17.45 -1.02 1.98
N LEU A 66 17.25 0.30 2.03
CA LEU A 66 16.76 1.00 3.21
C LEU A 66 15.30 0.65 3.49
N VAL A 67 14.47 0.56 2.45
CA VAL A 67 13.09 0.09 2.60
C VAL A 67 13.07 -1.32 3.18
N LYS A 68 13.88 -2.24 2.64
CA LYS A 68 13.96 -3.62 3.15
C LYS A 68 14.36 -3.66 4.62
N GLU A 69 15.35 -2.87 5.04
CA GLU A 69 15.76 -2.83 6.45
C GLU A 69 14.67 -2.27 7.36
N LEU A 70 13.98 -1.18 6.98
CA LEU A 70 12.85 -0.66 7.76
C LEU A 70 11.71 -1.69 7.92
N LEU A 71 11.43 -2.47 6.86
CA LEU A 71 10.46 -3.57 6.91
C LEU A 71 10.92 -4.73 7.81
N ARG A 72 12.22 -5.05 7.83
CA ARG A 72 12.79 -6.05 8.75
C ARG A 72 12.57 -5.68 10.21
N TYR A 73 12.66 -4.40 10.54
CA TYR A 73 12.31 -3.85 11.86
C TYR A 73 10.80 -3.69 12.09
N LYS A 74 9.97 -4.33 11.26
CA LYS A 74 8.51 -4.38 11.40
C LYS A 74 7.82 -3.02 11.31
N LEU A 75 8.39 -2.08 10.54
CA LEU A 75 7.64 -0.89 10.15
C LEU A 75 6.37 -1.34 9.39
N PRO A 76 5.16 -0.97 9.84
CA PRO A 76 3.94 -1.39 9.17
C PRO A 76 3.84 -0.78 7.78
N ILE A 77 3.42 -1.57 6.80
CA ILE A 77 3.23 -1.12 5.42
C ILE A 77 1.95 -0.30 5.37
N SER A 78 2.09 1.01 5.17
CA SER A 78 0.97 1.94 5.01
C SER A 78 0.60 2.10 3.53
N PRO A 79 -0.69 2.26 3.18
CA PRO A 79 -1.11 2.54 1.80
C PRO A 79 -0.39 3.73 1.16
N ILE A 80 0.01 4.73 1.94
CA ILE A 80 0.77 5.89 1.43
C ILE A 80 2.14 5.48 0.84
N TYR A 81 2.78 4.46 1.40
CA TYR A 81 4.06 3.93 0.88
C TYR A 81 3.87 3.22 -0.45
N ILE A 82 2.76 2.50 -0.61
CA ILE A 82 2.41 1.82 -1.85
C ILE A 82 2.17 2.85 -2.95
N LEU A 83 1.37 3.88 -2.66
CA LEU A 83 1.07 4.95 -3.61
C LEU A 83 2.36 5.65 -4.07
N GLU A 84 3.23 5.99 -3.13
CA GLU A 84 4.51 6.62 -3.42
C GLU A 84 5.39 5.73 -4.31
N ALA A 85 5.47 4.43 -4.02
CA ALA A 85 6.26 3.49 -4.82
C ALA A 85 5.71 3.31 -6.24
N ILE A 86 4.40 3.42 -6.44
CA ILE A 86 3.77 3.39 -7.76
C ILE A 86 4.06 4.67 -8.53
N ASN A 87 3.89 5.82 -7.90
CA ASN A 87 4.22 7.11 -8.51
C ASN A 87 5.69 7.18 -8.93
N ALA A 88 6.58 6.64 -8.09
CA ALA A 88 8.01 6.52 -8.37
C ALA A 88 8.37 5.38 -9.35
N LYS A 89 7.40 4.53 -9.75
CA LYS A 89 7.62 3.31 -10.57
C LYS A 89 8.68 2.37 -9.99
N ALA A 90 8.79 2.32 -8.66
CA ALA A 90 9.81 1.59 -7.92
C ALA A 90 9.46 0.09 -7.78
N LYS A 91 9.64 -0.67 -8.86
CA LYS A 91 9.24 -2.09 -8.95
C LYS A 91 9.86 -2.98 -7.87
N ASP A 92 11.13 -2.78 -7.55
CA ASP A 92 11.85 -3.57 -6.53
C ASP A 92 11.40 -3.25 -5.10
N ILE A 93 10.86 -2.04 -4.90
CA ILE A 93 10.27 -1.62 -3.63
C ILE A 93 8.88 -2.26 -3.48
N LEU A 94 8.05 -2.21 -4.52
CA LEU A 94 6.75 -2.91 -4.55
C LEU A 94 6.90 -4.41 -4.31
N ALA A 95 7.91 -5.01 -4.96
CA ALA A 95 8.34 -6.38 -4.69
C ALA A 95 8.63 -6.62 -3.20
N SER A 96 9.40 -5.73 -2.57
CA SER A 96 9.76 -5.83 -1.16
C SER A 96 8.54 -5.72 -0.25
N PHE A 97 7.52 -4.92 -0.61
CA PHE A 97 6.28 -4.86 0.17
C PHE A 97 5.51 -6.19 0.12
N PHE A 98 5.41 -6.84 -1.04
CA PHE A 98 4.79 -8.17 -1.15
C PHE A 98 5.54 -9.21 -0.32
N ASP A 99 6.86 -9.24 -0.43
CA ASP A 99 7.70 -10.18 0.33
C ASP A 99 7.55 -9.97 1.86
N ASN A 100 7.08 -8.80 2.28
CA ASN A 100 6.80 -8.45 3.68
C ASN A 100 5.31 -8.46 4.04
N GLY A 101 4.47 -9.14 3.24
CA GLY A 101 3.08 -9.46 3.60
C GLY A 101 2.08 -8.35 3.27
N TRP A 102 2.42 -7.40 2.41
CA TRP A 102 1.42 -6.48 1.86
C TRP A 102 0.39 -7.23 1.00
N ASP A 103 -0.89 -7.09 1.34
CA ASP A 103 -2.01 -7.60 0.55
C ASP A 103 -2.46 -6.53 -0.47
N ILE A 104 -2.39 -6.88 -1.75
CA ILE A 104 -2.83 -6.04 -2.88
C ILE A 104 -4.31 -5.63 -2.78
N ASN A 105 -5.11 -6.43 -2.08
CA ASN A 105 -6.54 -6.20 -1.91
C ASN A 105 -6.84 -5.20 -0.77
N THR A 106 -5.82 -4.77 -0.03
CA THR A 106 -5.98 -3.76 1.02
C THR A 106 -6.47 -2.45 0.40
N LEU A 107 -7.52 -1.88 0.99
CA LEU A 107 -8.06 -0.58 0.60
C LEU A 107 -7.02 0.53 0.83
N MET A 108 -7.00 1.54 -0.05
CA MET A 108 -6.06 2.66 0.08
C MET A 108 -6.38 3.56 1.27
N SER A 109 -7.66 3.76 1.55
CA SER A 109 -8.19 4.51 2.68
C SER A 109 -9.69 4.30 2.72
N GLY A 110 -10.33 4.09 3.88
CA GLY A 110 -11.79 4.14 4.07
C GLY A 110 -12.66 3.51 2.95
N MET A 111 -13.00 4.31 1.94
CA MET A 111 -13.83 3.94 0.77
C MET A 111 -13.10 3.99 -0.59
N GLU A 112 -11.80 4.30 -0.60
CA GLU A 112 -10.99 4.30 -1.81
C GLU A 112 -10.72 2.86 -2.28
N PRO A 113 -10.93 2.57 -3.58
CA PRO A 113 -10.73 1.24 -4.11
C PRO A 113 -9.26 0.77 -3.96
N PRO A 114 -9.03 -0.55 -4.02
CA PRO A 114 -7.68 -1.11 -4.00
C PRO A 114 -6.77 -0.49 -5.07
N ILE A 115 -5.46 -0.50 -4.80
CA ILE A 115 -4.41 0.16 -5.59
C ILE A 115 -4.47 -0.06 -7.11
N LEU A 116 -5.09 -1.17 -7.54
CA LEU A 116 -5.30 -1.55 -8.93
C LEU A 116 -6.09 -0.52 -9.76
N THR A 117 -6.87 0.36 -9.14
CA THR A 117 -7.54 1.46 -9.85
C THR A 117 -6.59 2.58 -10.26
N TYR A 118 -5.47 2.77 -9.54
CA TYR A 118 -4.54 3.89 -9.73
C TYR A 118 -3.26 3.49 -10.47
N ALA A 119 -2.87 2.23 -10.43
CA ALA A 119 -1.64 1.73 -11.04
C ALA A 119 -1.68 1.74 -12.59
N ASP A 120 -0.55 2.00 -13.25
CA ASP A 120 -0.41 1.81 -14.70
C ASP A 120 -0.46 0.31 -15.08
N LEU A 121 -0.69 0.01 -16.36
CA LEU A 121 -0.87 -1.37 -16.85
C LEU A 121 0.33 -2.29 -16.55
N LEU A 122 1.56 -1.77 -16.61
CA LEU A 122 2.76 -2.57 -16.32
C LEU A 122 2.86 -2.87 -14.83
N THR A 123 2.53 -1.89 -14.00
CA THR A 123 2.45 -2.06 -12.55
C THR A 123 1.34 -3.06 -12.21
N VAL A 124 0.13 -2.93 -12.74
CA VAL A 124 -0.95 -3.91 -12.58
C VAL A 124 -0.49 -5.31 -12.98
N SER A 125 0.17 -5.46 -14.13
CA SER A 125 0.66 -6.77 -14.59
C SER A 125 1.69 -7.38 -13.64
N LEU A 126 2.60 -6.55 -13.10
CA LEU A 126 3.59 -6.96 -12.10
C LEU A 126 2.93 -7.35 -10.77
N LEU A 127 2.00 -6.53 -10.29
CA LEU A 127 1.28 -6.77 -9.05
C LEU A 127 0.49 -8.08 -9.14
N LEU A 128 -0.21 -8.32 -10.26
CA LEU A 128 -0.97 -9.55 -10.52
C LEU A 128 -0.09 -10.79 -10.72
N TYR A 129 1.14 -10.63 -11.21
CA TYR A 129 2.10 -11.73 -11.31
C TYR A 129 2.61 -12.16 -9.93
N ARG A 130 2.72 -11.22 -8.98
CA ARG A 130 3.23 -11.45 -7.63
C ARG A 130 2.15 -11.76 -6.60
N SER A 131 0.93 -11.24 -6.77
CA SER A 131 -0.19 -11.48 -5.86
C SER A 131 -0.78 -12.87 -6.11
N GLY A 132 -0.56 -13.78 -5.18
CA GLY A 132 -1.29 -15.05 -5.13
C GLY A 132 -2.78 -14.80 -4.89
N ASP A 133 -3.60 -15.46 -5.71
CA ASP A 133 -5.07 -15.46 -5.74
C ASP A 133 -5.77 -14.24 -6.39
N ILE A 134 -6.07 -14.40 -7.68
CA ILE A 134 -6.80 -13.47 -8.54
C ILE A 134 -8.29 -13.31 -8.16
N ARG A 135 -8.81 -14.15 -7.25
CA ARG A 135 -10.23 -14.21 -6.90
C ARG A 135 -10.61 -13.24 -5.78
N ILE A 136 -9.63 -12.68 -5.08
CA ILE A 136 -9.83 -11.80 -3.92
C ILE A 136 -9.94 -10.33 -4.39
N GLY A 137 -10.69 -9.50 -3.68
CA GLY A 137 -10.69 -8.03 -3.88
C GLY A 137 -11.47 -7.49 -5.08
N GLN A 138 -12.31 -8.31 -5.73
CA GLN A 138 -13.23 -7.87 -6.80
C GLN A 138 -12.50 -7.16 -7.95
N LEU A 139 -11.35 -7.70 -8.37
CA LEU A 139 -10.42 -7.04 -9.29
C LEU A 139 -11.06 -6.63 -10.62
N ILE A 140 -11.99 -7.43 -11.16
CA ILE A 140 -12.72 -7.09 -12.40
C ILE A 140 -13.62 -5.86 -12.18
N TYR A 141 -14.32 -5.77 -11.04
CA TYR A 141 -15.15 -4.62 -10.71
C TYR A 141 -14.31 -3.35 -10.54
N ASN A 142 -13.11 -3.45 -9.96
CA ASN A 142 -12.21 -2.29 -9.87
C ASN A 142 -11.64 -1.91 -11.25
N ALA A 143 -11.33 -2.91 -12.09
CA ALA A 143 -10.78 -2.68 -13.41
C ALA A 143 -11.74 -1.94 -14.35
N ILE A 144 -13.06 -2.19 -14.29
CA ILE A 144 -14.06 -1.51 -15.15
C ILE A 144 -14.16 0.00 -14.88
N HIS A 145 -13.76 0.47 -13.69
CA HIS A 145 -13.78 1.90 -13.33
C HIS A 145 -12.50 2.64 -13.75
N ARG A 146 -11.53 1.96 -14.39
CA ARG A 146 -10.31 2.60 -14.86
C ARG A 146 -10.62 3.57 -16.01
N LYS A 147 -9.91 4.70 -16.03
CA LYS A 147 -10.03 5.72 -17.10
C LYS A 147 -9.31 5.31 -18.38
N SER A 148 -8.29 4.46 -18.29
CA SER A 148 -7.50 3.97 -19.42
C SER A 148 -7.15 2.49 -19.27
N ASP A 149 -6.91 1.83 -20.41
CA ASP A 149 -6.45 0.44 -20.51
C ASP A 149 -7.41 -0.59 -19.90
N THR A 150 -8.67 -0.20 -19.66
CA THR A 150 -9.72 -1.02 -19.04
C THR A 150 -9.86 -2.38 -19.72
N LEU A 151 -9.99 -2.41 -21.05
CA LEU A 151 -10.13 -3.65 -21.81
C LEU A 151 -8.92 -4.58 -21.63
N LYS A 152 -7.69 -4.04 -21.70
CA LYS A 152 -6.46 -4.82 -21.54
C LYS A 152 -6.34 -5.38 -20.12
N VAL A 153 -6.66 -4.59 -19.10
CA VAL A 153 -6.62 -5.05 -17.70
C VAL A 153 -7.68 -6.13 -17.46
N VAL A 154 -8.90 -5.93 -17.93
CA VAL A 154 -9.99 -6.92 -17.82
C VAL A 154 -9.63 -8.22 -18.55
N GLU A 155 -9.05 -8.13 -19.74
CA GLU A 155 -8.55 -9.29 -20.50
C GLU A 155 -7.47 -10.06 -19.72
N ILE A 156 -6.49 -9.37 -19.14
CA ILE A 156 -5.46 -9.99 -18.29
C ILE A 156 -6.08 -10.71 -17.09
N LEU A 157 -7.08 -10.09 -16.43
CA LEU A 157 -7.76 -10.67 -15.27
C LEU A 157 -8.56 -11.93 -15.66
N ILE A 158 -9.34 -11.87 -16.75
CA ILE A 158 -10.13 -13.00 -17.26
C ILE A 158 -9.21 -14.16 -17.65
N ASN A 159 -8.14 -13.88 -18.41
CA ASN A 159 -7.17 -14.88 -18.84
C ASN A 159 -6.45 -15.56 -17.65
N ARG A 160 -6.44 -14.92 -16.48
CA ARG A 160 -5.88 -15.48 -15.23
C ARG A 160 -6.92 -16.17 -14.35
N GLY A 161 -8.18 -16.25 -14.77
CA GLY A 161 -9.25 -16.95 -14.04
C GLY A 161 -9.96 -16.08 -12.99
N ALA A 162 -9.88 -14.76 -13.09
CA ALA A 162 -10.68 -13.87 -12.25
C ALA A 162 -12.18 -14.12 -12.50
N PRO A 163 -13.01 -14.24 -11.45
CA PRO A 163 -14.40 -14.60 -11.62
C PRO A 163 -15.21 -13.42 -12.15
N PHE A 164 -15.59 -13.51 -13.43
CA PHE A 164 -16.28 -12.44 -14.15
C PHE A 164 -17.76 -12.27 -13.76
N ASN A 165 -18.40 -13.35 -13.32
CA ASN A 165 -19.83 -13.38 -12.97
C ASN A 165 -20.11 -13.30 -11.47
N SER A 166 -19.09 -13.16 -10.62
CA SER A 166 -19.32 -13.05 -9.18
C SER A 166 -20.08 -11.78 -8.83
N LEU A 167 -21.00 -11.89 -7.88
CA LEU A 167 -21.73 -10.74 -7.34
C LEU A 167 -20.79 -9.90 -6.47
N LEU A 168 -20.95 -8.58 -6.50
CA LEU A 168 -20.22 -7.68 -5.61
C LEU A 168 -20.49 -8.07 -4.15
N TYR A 169 -19.43 -8.19 -3.36
CA TYR A 169 -19.44 -8.58 -1.94
C TYR A 169 -19.99 -9.97 -1.62
N GLN A 170 -20.19 -10.86 -2.60
CA GLN A 170 -20.72 -12.22 -2.37
C GLN A 170 -19.98 -12.97 -1.24
N ASP A 171 -18.66 -12.76 -1.13
CA ASP A 171 -17.81 -13.44 -0.14
C ASP A 171 -17.39 -12.54 1.03
N HIS A 172 -17.98 -11.34 1.18
CA HIS A 172 -17.63 -10.37 2.22
C HIS A 172 -18.87 -9.87 2.98
N GLN A 173 -19.29 -10.65 3.97
CA GLN A 173 -20.53 -10.44 4.75
C GLN A 173 -20.67 -9.02 5.33
N TYR A 174 -19.57 -8.45 5.83
CA TYR A 174 -19.59 -7.09 6.38
C TYR A 174 -20.03 -6.06 5.34
N SER A 175 -19.51 -6.15 4.11
CA SER A 175 -19.90 -5.24 3.03
C SER A 175 -21.31 -5.50 2.51
N GLN A 176 -21.79 -6.76 2.52
CA GLN A 176 -23.19 -7.02 2.19
C GLN A 176 -24.15 -6.35 3.17
N ASN A 177 -23.81 -6.39 4.47
CA ASN A 177 -24.61 -5.75 5.51
C ASN A 177 -24.60 -4.22 5.39
N MET A 178 -23.46 -3.65 4.97
CA MET A 178 -23.29 -2.19 4.83
C MET A 178 -23.85 -1.65 3.49
N PHE A 179 -23.83 -2.46 2.43
CA PHE A 179 -24.27 -2.09 1.07
C PHE A 179 -25.23 -3.12 0.46
N PRO A 180 -26.41 -3.36 1.06
CA PRO A 180 -27.32 -4.43 0.63
C PRO A 180 -27.92 -4.22 -0.77
N PHE A 181 -27.86 -2.99 -1.31
CA PHE A 181 -28.35 -2.62 -2.63
C PHE A 181 -27.30 -2.80 -3.75
N MET A 182 -26.04 -3.10 -3.41
CA MET A 182 -24.96 -3.32 -4.37
C MET A 182 -24.79 -4.81 -4.69
N THR A 183 -25.85 -5.49 -5.12
CA THR A 183 -25.86 -6.91 -5.55
C THR A 183 -25.58 -7.06 -7.05
N LYS A 184 -24.82 -6.15 -7.65
CA LYS A 184 -24.59 -6.12 -9.11
C LYS A 184 -23.35 -6.93 -9.49
N THR A 185 -23.44 -7.67 -10.60
CA THR A 185 -22.26 -8.25 -11.26
C THR A 185 -21.50 -7.16 -12.02
N PRO A 186 -20.21 -7.37 -12.34
CA PRO A 186 -19.48 -6.48 -13.25
C PRO A 186 -20.23 -6.22 -14.56
N LEU A 187 -20.96 -7.21 -15.11
CA LEU A 187 -21.76 -7.06 -16.33
C LEU A 187 -22.89 -6.03 -16.21
N HIS A 188 -23.60 -6.02 -15.07
CA HIS A 188 -24.66 -5.05 -14.81
C HIS A 188 -24.11 -3.61 -14.72
N THR A 189 -22.88 -3.45 -14.22
CA THR A 189 -22.22 -2.15 -14.16
C THR A 189 -21.78 -1.66 -15.54
N VAL A 190 -21.24 -2.56 -16.38
CA VAL A 190 -20.83 -2.22 -17.75
C VAL A 190 -22.02 -1.75 -18.59
N VAL A 191 -23.18 -2.40 -18.48
CA VAL A 191 -24.42 -1.99 -19.18
C VAL A 191 -24.98 -0.66 -18.66
N ALA A 192 -24.70 -0.28 -17.42
CA ALA A 192 -25.15 1.00 -16.85
C ALA A 192 -24.24 2.19 -17.20
N LEU A 193 -23.05 1.93 -17.75
CA LEU A 193 -22.05 2.95 -18.12
C LEU A 193 -21.98 3.21 -19.64
N SER A 194 -22.72 2.45 -20.44
CA SER A 194 -22.89 2.63 -21.89
C SER A 194 -24.06 3.55 -22.21
#